data_AF-W1W7G4-F1
#
_entry.id   AF-W1W7G4-F1
#
_cell.length_a   1.000
_cell.length_b   1.000
_cell.length_c   1.000
_cell.angle_alpha   90.00
_cell.angle_beta   90.00
_cell.angle_gamma   90.00
#
_symmetry.space_group_name_H-M   'P 1'
#
loop_
_entity.id
_entity.type
_entity.pdbx_description
1 polymer ?
#
loop_
_entity_poly.entity_id
_entity_poly.type
_entity_poly.pdbx_seq_one_letter_code
_entity_poly.pdbx_strand_id
1 'polypeptide(L)' 'EQTKRRCRCIELDPKYCDVIVKRYIEFIGNNKNVHVIRNGQRLEFSEVAQ' A
#
# COMPACT_ATOMS: atom_id res chain seq x y z
N GLU A 1 3.40 -18.72 -3.57
CA GLU A 1 3.15 -19.38 -2.27
C GLU A 1 3.11 -18.32 -1.16
N GLN A 2 2.12 -18.35 -0.26
CA GLN A 2 2.02 -17.41 0.87
C GLN A 2 2.51 -18.10 2.15
N THR A 3 3.77 -17.86 2.54
CA THR A 3 4.46 -18.60 3.61
C THR A 3 4.17 -18.07 5.03
N LYS A 4 3.08 -17.33 5.23
CA LYS A 4 2.73 -16.64 6.50
C LYS A 4 3.81 -15.68 7.03
N ARG A 5 4.75 -15.23 6.19
CA ARG A 5 5.77 -14.24 6.54
C ARG A 5 5.23 -12.82 6.34
N ARG A 6 5.66 -11.89 7.20
CA ARG A 6 5.46 -10.46 6.96
C ARG A 6 6.48 -9.98 5.92
N CYS A 7 5.99 -9.49 4.79
CA CYS A 7 6.83 -8.88 3.76
C CYS A 7 7.03 -7.40 4.06
N ARG A 8 8.27 -6.91 3.93
CA ARG A 8 8.61 -5.49 3.99
C ARG A 8 9.33 -5.14 2.69
N CYS A 9 8.88 -4.09 2.01
CA CYS A 9 9.45 -3.61 0.75
C CYS A 9 9.84 -2.14 0.91
N ILE A 10 10.91 -1.73 0.26
CA ILE A 10 11.30 -0.33 0.10
C ILE A 10 11.39 -0.05 -1.41
N GLU A 11 10.78 1.05 -1.84
CA GLU A 11 10.83 1.55 -3.20
C GLU A 11 11.23 3.02 -3.14
N LEU A 12 12.18 3.42 -3.97
CA LEU A 12 12.78 4.75 -3.96
C LEU A 12 12.15 5.67 -5.00
N ASP A 13 11.60 5.10 -6.08
CA ASP A 13 10.91 5.86 -7.11
C ASP A 13 9.41 5.96 -6.75
N PRO A 14 8.90 7.17 -6.50
CA PRO A 14 7.50 7.39 -6.16
C PRO A 14 6.51 6.79 -7.16
N LYS A 15 6.84 6.77 -8.46
CA LYS A 15 5.98 6.22 -9.50
C LYS A 15 5.75 4.71 -9.28
N TYR A 16 6.78 3.98 -8.89
CA TYR A 16 6.68 2.54 -8.68
C TYR A 16 5.98 2.21 -7.36
N CYS A 17 6.06 3.07 -6.34
CA CYS A 17 5.26 2.93 -5.11
C CYS A 17 3.76 2.82 -5.43
N ASP A 18 3.23 3.72 -6.26
CA ASP A 18 1.81 3.72 -6.63
C ASP A 18 1.43 2.47 -7.43
N VAL A 19 2.27 2.05 -8.37
CA VAL A 19 2.05 0.82 -9.16
C VAL A 19 2.01 -0.42 -8.26
N ILE A 20 2.94 -0.52 -7.31
CA ILE A 20 3.00 -1.65 -6.37
C ILE A 20 1.76 -1.69 -5.48
N VAL A 21 1.35 -0.54 -4.92
CA VAL A 21 0.17 -0.45 -4.05
C VAL A 21 -1.10 -0.81 -4.83
N LYS A 22 -1.27 -0.32 -6.06
CA LYS A 22 -2.42 -0.65 -6.93
C LYS A 22 -2.48 -2.15 -7.21
N ARG A 23 -1.38 -2.76 -7.64
CA ARG A 23 -1.29 -4.21 -7.89
C ARG A 23 -1.59 -5.03 -6.64
N TYR A 24 -1.14 -4.58 -5.47
CA TYR A 24 -1.42 -5.27 -4.21
C TYR A 24 -2.90 -5.20 -3.85
N ILE A 25 -3.55 -4.04 -3.99
CA ILE A 25 -4.99 -3.86 -3.77
C ILE A 25 -5.80 -4.77 -4.70
N GLU A 26 -5.46 -4.81 -5.98
CA GLU A 26 -6.08 -5.71 -6.97
C GLU A 26 -5.95 -7.18 -6.55
N PHE A 27 -4.77 -7.57 -6.06
CA PHE A 27 -4.50 -8.93 -5.60
C PHE A 27 -5.33 -9.33 -4.36
N ILE A 28 -5.49 -8.44 -3.38
CA ILE A 28 -6.27 -8.71 -2.16
C ILE A 28 -7.77 -8.38 -2.29
N GLY A 29 -8.17 -7.74 -3.39
CA GLY A 29 -9.55 -7.41 -3.75
C GLY A 29 -10.20 -6.28 -2.94
N ASN A 30 -9.45 -5.55 -2.10
CA ASN A 30 -9.96 -4.41 -1.32
C ASN A 30 -8.81 -3.54 -0.78
N ASN A 31 -9.13 -2.36 -0.23
CA ASN A 31 -8.16 -1.40 0.31
C ASN A 31 -8.27 -1.19 1.83
N LYS A 32 -9.03 -2.02 2.56
CA LYS A 32 -9.43 -1.78 3.97
C LYS A 32 -8.27 -1.63 4.96
N ASN A 33 -7.09 -2.14 4.63
CA ASN A 33 -5.90 -2.10 5.48
C ASN A 33 -4.72 -1.36 4.83
N VAL A 34 -4.98 -0.66 3.73
CA VAL A 34 -3.96 0.10 3.00
C VAL A 34 -4.02 1.55 3.46
N HIS A 35 -2.92 2.02 4.05
CA HIS A 35 -2.82 3.35 4.63
C HIS A 35 -1.40 3.90 4.45
N VAL A 36 -1.29 5.22 4.54
CA VAL A 36 -0.01 5.94 4.58
C VAL A 36 0.09 6.71 5.89
N ILE A 37 1.31 6.85 6.40
CA ILE A 37 1.59 7.78 7.50
C ILE A 37 2.21 9.03 6.90
N ARG A 38 1.55 10.18 7.05
CA ARG A 38 2.07 11.50 6.64
C ARG A 38 2.00 12.43 7.84
N ASN A 39 3.11 13.07 8.18
CA ASN A 39 3.21 13.99 9.32
C ASN A 39 2.69 13.38 10.65
N GLY A 40 2.94 12.09 10.87
CA GLY A 40 2.48 11.36 12.06
C GLY A 40 0.99 10.98 12.07
N GLN A 41 0.22 11.37 11.05
CA GLN A 41 -1.18 10.99 10.89
C GLN A 41 -1.31 9.79 9.96
N ARG A 42 -2.19 8.85 10.34
CA ARG A 42 -2.57 7.72 9.50
C ARG A 42 -3.73 8.14 8.60
N LEU A 43 -3.55 7.97 7.30
CA LEU A 43 -4.56 8.24 6.27
C LEU A 43 -4.84 6.93 5.52
N GLU A 44 -6.11 6.51 5.50
CA GLU A 44 -6.55 5.35 4.73
C GLU A 44 -6.49 5.65 3.23
N PHE A 45 -6.32 4.61 2.41
CA PHE A 45 -6.14 4.76 0.97
C PHE A 45 -7.28 5.55 0.30
N SER A 46 -8.52 5.37 0.77
CA SER A 46 -9.70 6.10 0.26
C SER A 46 -9.69 7.60 0.54
N GLU A 47 -8.88 8.07 1.51
CA GLU A 47 -8.77 9.49 1.84
C GLU A 47 -7.74 10.22 0.98
N VAL A 48 -6.81 9.46 0.37
CA VAL A 48 -5.65 10.01 -0.36
C VAL A 48 -5.66 9.70 -1.85
N ALA A 49 -6.33 8.63 -2.27
CA ALA A 49 -6.45 8.28 -3.67
C ALA A 49 -7.45 9.21 -4.37
N GLN A 50 -6.95 10.02 -5.31
CA GLN A 50 -7.74 10.85 -6.23
C GLN A 50 -7.91 10.14 -7.58
#